data_AF-A0A212CU43-F1
#
_entry.id   AF-A0A212CU43-F1
#
_cell.length_a   1.000
_cell.length_b   1.000
_cell.length_c   1.000
_cell.angle_alpha   90.00
_cell.angle_beta   90.00
_cell.angle_gamma   90.00
#
_symmetry.space_group_name_H-M   'P 1'
#
loop_
_entity.id
_entity.type
_entity.pdbx_description
1 polymer ?
#
loop_
_entity_poly.entity_id
_entity_poly.type
_entity_poly.pdbx_seq_one_letter_code
_entity_poly.pdbx_strand_id
1 'polypeptide(L)'
;MTLVITLLHVFWGIVFFDGCAKKKWYTLLVVVLSHLLVSALTFISPHYGLNLVLAYIIMVLTGVWAFFVSGGSCRSLKLCLLCQDKDFLLFNQRAR
;
A
#
# COMPACT_ATOMS: atom_id res chain seq x y z
N MET A 1 6.15 -15.47 6.68
CA MET A 1 5.19 -14.83 7.59
C MET A 1 5.64 -13.47 8.06
N THR A 2 6.79 -13.35 8.74
CA THR A 2 7.27 -12.07 9.31
C THR A 2 7.48 -10.97 8.26
N LEU A 3 8.10 -11.28 7.11
CA LEU A 3 8.36 -10.31 6.04
C LEU A 3 7.06 -9.71 5.47
N VAL A 4 6.04 -10.56 5.28
CA VAL A 4 4.69 -10.16 4.81
C VAL A 4 4.06 -9.19 5.80
N ILE A 5 4.13 -9.51 7.09
CA ILE A 5 3.56 -8.68 8.17
C ILE A 5 4.32 -7.35 8.27
N THR A 6 5.65 -7.35 8.16
CA THR A 6 6.44 -6.12 8.20
C THR A 6 6.15 -5.20 7.02
N LEU A 7 6.03 -5.74 5.79
CA LEU A 7 5.67 -4.93 4.61
C LEU A 7 4.26 -4.36 4.73
N LEU A 8 3.31 -5.17 5.17
CA LEU A 8 1.94 -4.74 5.39
C LEU A 8 1.87 -3.59 6.41
N HIS A 9 2.65 -3.69 7.49
CA HIS A 9 2.69 -2.67 8.51
C HIS A 9 3.27 -1.34 8.01
N VAL A 10 4.28 -1.40 7.13
CA VAL A 10 4.83 -0.22 6.45
C VAL A 10 3.78 0.45 5.56
N PHE A 11 3.05 -0.32 4.75
CA PHE A 11 1.98 0.23 3.90
C PHE A 11 0.86 0.87 4.72
N TRP A 12 0.49 0.27 5.84
CA TRP A 12 -0.45 0.88 6.79
C TRP A 12 0.04 2.21 7.36
N GLY A 13 1.32 2.32 7.69
CA GLY A 13 1.90 3.58 8.16
C GLY A 13 1.77 4.70 7.11
N ILE A 14 2.03 4.38 5.84
CA ILE A 14 1.93 5.34 4.72
C ILE A 14 0.47 5.79 4.53
N VAL A 15 -0.47 4.84 4.49
CA VAL A 15 -1.90 5.13 4.32
C VAL A 15 -2.48 5.88 5.53
N PHE A 16 -2.02 5.57 6.73
CA PHE A 16 -2.37 6.27 7.96
C PHE A 16 -1.94 7.74 7.90
N PHE A 17 -0.69 7.99 7.47
CA PHE A 17 -0.16 9.35 7.37
C PHE A 17 -0.92 10.20 6.33
N ASP A 18 -1.28 9.62 5.17
CA ASP A 18 -2.12 10.31 4.18
C ASP A 18 -3.55 10.56 4.69
N GLY A 19 -4.13 9.60 5.42
CA GLY A 19 -5.44 9.75 6.06
C GLY A 19 -5.47 10.92 7.05
N CYS A 20 -4.41 11.06 7.86
CA CYS A 20 -4.21 12.20 8.76
C CYS A 20 -4.04 13.51 7.99
N ALA A 21 -3.21 13.54 6.95
CA ALA A 21 -2.96 14.74 6.14
C ALA A 21 -4.23 15.25 5.45
N LYS A 22 -5.08 14.35 4.95
CA LYS A 22 -6.34 14.69 4.26
C LYS A 22 -7.56 14.74 5.18
N LYS A 23 -7.38 14.61 6.50
CA LYS A 23 -8.46 14.51 7.51
C LYS A 23 -9.54 13.47 7.18
N LYS A 24 -9.16 12.39 6.48
CA LYS A 24 -10.08 11.30 6.11
C LYS A 24 -10.06 10.24 7.20
N TRP A 25 -10.83 10.48 8.26
CA TRP A 25 -10.97 9.57 9.42
C TRP A 25 -11.44 8.16 9.04
N TYR A 26 -12.25 8.03 7.98
CA TYR A 26 -12.65 6.73 7.44
C TYR A 26 -11.45 5.88 6.99
N THR A 27 -10.44 6.48 6.37
CA THR A 27 -9.23 5.76 5.94
C THR A 27 -8.45 5.24 7.14
N LEU A 28 -8.36 6.02 8.22
CA LEU A 28 -7.72 5.60 9.47
C LEU A 28 -8.44 4.42 10.11
N LEU A 29 -9.78 4.47 10.15
CA LEU A 29 -10.60 3.40 10.71
C LEU A 29 -10.39 2.08 9.94
N VAL A 30 -10.35 2.13 8.60
CA VAL A 30 -10.10 0.94 7.76
C VAL A 30 -8.72 0.35 8.03
N VAL A 31 -7.68 1.17 8.18
CA VAL A 31 -6.32 0.71 8.50
C VAL A 31 -6.30 -0.02 9.84
N VAL A 32 -6.86 0.59 10.88
CA VAL A 32 -6.93 -0.02 12.23
C VAL A 32 -7.71 -1.32 12.19
N LEU A 33 -8.84 -1.36 11.49
CA LEU A 33 -9.67 -2.55 11.37
C LEU A 33 -8.91 -3.68 10.65
N SER A 34 -8.19 -3.38 9.58
CA SER A 34 -7.37 -4.36 8.87
C SER A 34 -6.19 -4.88 9.70
N HIS A 35 -5.62 -4.04 10.59
CA HIS A 35 -4.59 -4.42 11.56
C HIS A 35 -5.10 -5.42 12.59
N LEU A 36 -6.28 -5.13 13.13
CA LEU A 36 -6.96 -6.03 14.06
C LEU A 36 -7.33 -7.35 13.39
N LEU A 37 -7.83 -7.31 12.14
CA LEU A 37 -8.24 -8.48 11.38
C LEU A 37 -7.05 -9.43 11.14
N VAL A 38 -5.91 -8.91 10.68
CA VAL A 38 -4.69 -9.71 10.45
C VAL A 38 -4.13 -10.29 11.74
N SER A 39 -4.18 -9.52 12.84
CA SER A 39 -3.77 -10.00 14.16
C SER A 39 -4.66 -11.15 14.64
N ALA A 40 -5.98 -11.02 14.49
CA ALA A 40 -6.93 -12.08 14.80
C ALA A 40 -6.75 -13.31 13.89
N LEU A 41 -6.48 -13.11 12.60
CA LEU A 41 -6.22 -14.18 11.65
C LEU A 41 -4.97 -14.99 12.01
N THR A 42 -3.94 -14.31 12.49
CA THR A 42 -2.69 -14.94 12.95
C THR A 42 -2.91 -15.74 14.25
N PHE A 43 -3.85 -15.29 15.10
CA PHE A 43 -4.24 -15.99 16.33
C PHE A 43 -5.08 -17.25 16.06
N ILE A 44 -5.89 -17.25 14.99
CA ILE A 44 -6.67 -18.41 14.52
C ILE A 44 -5.72 -19.37 13.78
N SER A 45 -5.00 -20.18 14.56
CA SER A 45 -3.86 -20.98 14.11
C SER A 45 -4.12 -22.32 13.36
N PRO A 46 -5.34 -22.90 13.19
CA PRO A 46 -5.45 -24.24 12.59
C PRO A 46 -5.29 -24.28 11.06
N HIS A 47 -5.43 -23.15 10.34
CA HIS A 47 -5.43 -23.11 8.86
C HIS A 47 -4.30 -22.25 8.28
N TYR A 48 -3.05 -22.71 8.43
CA TYR A 48 -1.85 -21.99 8.00
C TYR A 48 -1.85 -21.57 6.52
N GLY A 49 -2.33 -22.42 5.62
CA GLY A 49 -2.37 -22.15 4.18
C GLY A 49 -3.35 -21.03 3.80
N LEU A 50 -4.54 -21.04 4.40
CA LEU A 50 -5.58 -20.04 4.13
C LEU A 50 -5.19 -18.67 4.67
N ASN A 51 -4.60 -18.63 5.87
CA ASN A 51 -4.08 -17.41 6.48
C ASN A 51 -2.94 -16.79 5.65
N LEU A 52 -2.05 -17.63 5.08
CA LEU A 52 -0.97 -17.18 4.21
C LEU A 52 -1.51 -16.50 2.94
N VAL A 53 -2.50 -17.13 2.28
CA VAL A 53 -3.12 -16.60 1.07
C VAL A 53 -3.87 -15.30 1.38
N LEU A 54 -4.65 -15.25 2.44
CA LEU A 54 -5.39 -14.04 2.83
C LEU A 54 -4.44 -12.88 3.15
N ALA A 55 -3.35 -13.14 3.88
CA ALA A 55 -2.35 -12.12 4.20
C ALA A 55 -1.67 -11.55 2.94
N TYR A 56 -1.38 -12.41 1.95
CA TYR A 56 -0.84 -11.96 0.66
C TYR A 56 -1.82 -11.09 -0.12
N ILE A 57 -3.10 -11.47 -0.17
CA ILE A 57 -4.15 -10.68 -0.84
C ILE A 57 -4.28 -9.30 -0.18
N ILE A 58 -4.33 -9.25 1.15
CA ILE A 58 -4.42 -7.99 1.91
C ILE A 58 -3.18 -7.13 1.67
N MET A 59 -1.98 -7.73 1.61
CA MET A 59 -0.75 -7.00 1.29
C MET A 59 -0.78 -6.38 -0.10
N VAL A 60 -1.21 -7.12 -1.13
CA VAL A 60 -1.28 -6.58 -2.49
C VAL A 60 -2.30 -5.45 -2.57
N LEU A 61 -3.49 -5.62 -1.98
CA LEU A 61 -4.54 -4.60 -1.98
C LEU A 61 -4.11 -3.32 -1.27
N THR A 62 -3.51 -3.43 -0.09
CA THR A 62 -3.02 -2.27 0.68
C THR A 62 -1.80 -1.62 0.03
N GLY A 63 -0.93 -2.40 -0.60
CA GLY A 63 0.20 -1.88 -1.38
C GLY A 63 -0.24 -1.09 -2.62
N VAL A 64 -1.21 -1.63 -3.38
CA VAL A 64 -1.83 -0.90 -4.52
C VAL A 64 -2.49 0.38 -4.03
N TRP A 65 -3.23 0.32 -2.93
CA TRP A 65 -3.84 1.52 -2.33
C TRP A 65 -2.78 2.55 -1.93
N ALA A 66 -1.72 2.13 -1.24
CA ALA A 66 -0.62 3.00 -0.82
C ALA A 66 0.07 3.67 -2.03
N PHE A 67 0.24 2.93 -3.12
CA PHE A 67 0.76 3.47 -4.38
C PHE A 67 -0.13 4.59 -4.92
N PHE A 68 -1.45 4.38 -5.03
CA PHE A 68 -2.37 5.44 -5.45
C PHE A 68 -2.40 6.65 -4.50
N VAL A 69 -2.35 6.38 -3.19
CA VAL A 69 -2.31 7.41 -2.15
C VAL A 69 -1.08 8.31 -2.27
N SER A 70 0.09 7.73 -2.58
CA SER A 70 1.33 8.47 -2.82
C SER A 70 1.36 9.26 -4.14
N GLY A 71 0.27 9.28 -4.91
CA GLY A 71 0.19 9.94 -6.22
C GLY A 71 0.65 9.06 -7.40
N GLY A 72 0.86 7.76 -7.16
CA GLY A 72 1.10 6.78 -8.20
C GLY A 72 -0.13 6.57 -9.10
N SER A 73 0.11 6.36 -10.38
CA SER A 73 -0.93 6.02 -11.38
C SER A 73 -0.38 4.95 -12.33
N CYS A 74 -1.27 4.21 -13.01
CA CYS A 74 -0.89 3.30 -14.10
C CYS A 74 -0.01 3.99 -15.16
N ARG A 75 -0.14 5.32 -15.31
CA ARG A 75 0.72 6.13 -16.16
C ARG A 75 2.16 6.23 -15.65
N SER A 76 2.38 6.42 -14.34
CA SER A 76 3.73 6.41 -13.72
C SER A 76 4.37 5.02 -13.77
N LEU A 77 3.58 3.96 -13.59
CA LEU A 77 4.05 2.58 -13.73
C LEU A 77 4.47 2.27 -15.17
N LYS A 78 3.67 2.69 -16.17
CA LYS A 78 4.07 2.62 -17.58
C LYS A 78 5.34 3.42 -17.84
N LEU A 79 5.45 4.65 -17.33
CA LEU A 79 6.64 5.48 -17.54
C LEU A 79 7.92 4.83 -16.99
N CYS A 80 7.83 4.23 -15.80
CA CYS A 80 8.92 3.52 -15.14
C CYS A 80 9.30 2.23 -15.89
N LEU A 81 8.32 1.39 -16.26
CA LEU A 81 8.57 0.13 -16.98
C LEU A 81 9.05 0.34 -18.41
N LEU A 82 8.62 1.41 -19.08
CA LEU A 82 9.02 1.75 -20.44
C LEU A 82 10.35 2.53 -20.49
N CYS A 83 10.97 2.79 -19.32
CA CYS A 83 12.21 3.56 -19.18
C CYS A 83 12.14 4.91 -19.93
N GLN A 84 10.96 5.54 -19.93
CA GLN A 84 10.72 6.83 -20.60
C GLN A 84 11.12 8.02 -19.69
N ASP A 85 12.16 7.83 -18.89
CA ASP A 85 12.68 8.79 -17.91
C ASP A 85 13.17 10.11 -18.56
N LYS A 86 13.49 10.05 -19.87
CA LYS A 86 13.91 11.21 -20.65
C LYS A 86 12.87 12.34 -20.70
N ASP A 87 11.58 12.01 -20.61
CA ASP A 87 10.52 13.03 -20.67
C ASP A 87 10.25 13.68 -19.31
N PHE A 88 10.59 13.01 -18.21
CA PHE A 88 10.42 13.57 -16.85
C PHE A 88 11.41 14.73 -16.59
N LEU A 89 12.65 14.58 -17.07
CA LEU A 89 13.65 15.65 -17.03
C LEU A 89 13.27 16.84 -17.93
N LEU A 90 12.67 16.58 -19.10
CA LEU A 90 12.24 17.64 -20.03
C LEU A 90 11.01 18.40 -19.53
N PHE A 91 10.07 17.74 -18.85
CA PHE A 91 8.90 18.40 -18.28
C PHE A 91 9.27 19.32 -17.11
N ASN A 92 10.22 18.90 -16.26
CA ASN A 92 10.71 19.72 -15.16
C ASN A 92 11.55 20.92 -15.62
N GLN A 93 12.22 20.83 -16.77
CA GLN A 93 12.93 21.96 -17.37
C GLN A 93 12.01 22.98 -18.06
N ARG A 94 10.87 22.55 -18.63
CA ARG A 94 9.91 23.47 -19.27
C ARG A 94 8.99 24.19 -18.28
N ALA A 95 8.86 23.67 -17.05
CA ALA A 95 8.01 24.24 -16.01
C ALA A 95 8.71 25.28 -15.12
N ARG A 96 10.01 25.55 -15.33
CA ARG A 96 10.76 26.61 -14.66
C ARG A 96 10.95 27.82 -15.58
#